data_AF-A0A7C5ZFH1-F1
#
_entry.id   AF-A0A7C5ZFH1-F1
#
_cell.length_a   1.000
_cell.length_b   1.000
_cell.length_c   1.000
_cell.angle_alpha   90.00
_cell.angle_beta   90.00
_cell.angle_gamma   90.00
#
_symmetry.space_group_name_H-M   'P 1'
#
loop_
_entity.id
_entity.type
_entity.pdbx_description
1 polymer ?
#
loop_
_entity_poly.entity_id
_entity_poly.type
_entity_poly.pdbx_seq_one_letter_code
_entity_poly.pdbx_strand_id
1 'polypeptide(L)'
;MDKYYYLVAQLPVLHFDREPALSMQDFLEETEKWLPPRKMRFLKAVSAFPEKNIPGPRTWRRYQAKEQAFRADLARWRRARKQGNDYKTTFPQSLVREGNPLEIEKKCLYWRWNLIEALEEGHDFDLDILVLYLLKLHILRKLVVFDREKGMERFRALRDRRVPGIDEEDESMGGGEPDLSAGYEQTESDQDK
;
A
#
# COMPACT_ATOMS: atom_id res chain seq x y z
N MET A 1 -24.92 22.24 -22.90
CA MET A 1 -25.03 21.20 -21.85
C MET A 1 -23.69 20.51 -21.73
N ASP A 2 -23.19 20.28 -20.51
CA ASP A 2 -21.94 19.58 -20.30
C ASP A 2 -22.09 18.08 -20.56
N LYS A 3 -21.11 17.50 -21.26
CA LYS A 3 -21.14 16.10 -21.70
C LYS A 3 -21.00 15.06 -20.57
N TYR A 4 -20.75 15.52 -19.34
CA TYR A 4 -20.51 14.67 -18.18
C TYR A 4 -21.74 13.87 -17.74
N TYR A 5 -22.97 14.34 -18.02
CA TYR A 5 -24.18 13.65 -17.59
C TYR A 5 -24.23 12.18 -18.04
N TYR A 6 -24.09 11.92 -19.35
CA TYR A 6 -24.08 10.56 -19.89
C TYR A 6 -22.89 9.73 -19.38
N LEU A 7 -21.71 10.34 -19.32
CA LEU A 7 -20.48 9.68 -18.88
C LEU A 7 -20.54 9.26 -17.40
N VAL A 8 -21.13 10.07 -16.52
CA VAL A 8 -21.28 9.73 -15.09
C VAL A 8 -22.44 8.76 -14.89
N ALA A 9 -23.55 8.91 -15.61
CA ALA A 9 -24.71 8.02 -15.50
C ALA A 9 -24.43 6.55 -15.93
N GLN A 10 -23.38 6.30 -16.72
CA GLN A 10 -22.94 4.95 -17.09
C GLN A 10 -21.89 4.34 -16.14
N LEU A 11 -21.42 5.06 -15.10
CA LEU A 11 -20.40 4.53 -14.19
C LEU A 11 -21.00 3.52 -13.20
N PRO A 12 -20.49 2.28 -13.12
CA PRO A 12 -20.91 1.33 -12.09
C PRO A 12 -20.60 1.84 -10.68
N VAL A 13 -21.51 1.59 -9.73
CA VAL A 13 -21.26 1.89 -8.31
C VAL A 13 -20.05 1.08 -7.83
N LEU A 14 -19.05 1.78 -7.30
CA LEU A 14 -17.86 1.16 -6.73
C LEU A 14 -18.06 0.88 -5.23
N HIS A 15 -17.57 -0.26 -4.76
CA HIS A 15 -17.61 -0.67 -3.35
C HIS A 15 -16.21 -1.01 -2.86
N PHE A 16 -15.87 -0.61 -1.63
CA PHE A 16 -14.59 -0.94 -1.00
C PHE A 16 -14.40 -2.46 -0.86
N ASP A 17 -13.17 -2.94 -1.08
CA ASP A 17 -12.76 -4.35 -1.02
C ASP A 17 -13.59 -5.31 -1.91
N ARG A 18 -14.19 -4.79 -3.00
CA ARG A 18 -14.77 -5.57 -4.09
C ARG A 18 -14.08 -5.28 -5.42
N GLU A 19 -14.13 -6.24 -6.33
CA GLU A 19 -13.64 -6.08 -7.70
C GLU A 19 -14.55 -5.11 -8.49
N PRO A 20 -14.00 -4.08 -9.16
CA PRO A 20 -14.80 -3.12 -9.91
C PRO A 20 -15.26 -3.69 -11.25
N ALA A 21 -16.54 -3.48 -11.60
CA ALA A 21 -17.11 -3.87 -12.89
C ALA A 21 -16.58 -3.06 -14.10
N LEU A 22 -15.78 -2.01 -13.85
CA LEU A 22 -15.12 -1.17 -14.87
C LEU A 22 -13.65 -1.01 -14.45
N SER A 23 -12.70 -1.39 -15.31
CA SER A 23 -11.29 -1.26 -14.94
C SER A 23 -10.80 0.20 -15.03
N MET A 24 -9.64 0.45 -14.43
CA MET A 24 -8.96 1.74 -14.51
C MET A 24 -8.52 2.10 -15.95
N GLN A 25 -8.36 1.11 -16.84
CA GLN A 25 -8.05 1.36 -18.25
C GLN A 25 -9.33 1.73 -19.00
N ASP A 26 -10.39 0.92 -18.90
CA ASP A 26 -11.67 1.15 -19.59
C ASP A 26 -12.26 2.51 -19.21
N PHE A 27 -12.19 2.89 -17.93
CA PHE A 27 -12.61 4.21 -17.45
C PHE A 27 -11.82 5.35 -18.12
N LEU A 28 -10.50 5.20 -18.31
CA LEU A 28 -9.68 6.21 -18.97
C LEU A 28 -9.94 6.27 -20.48
N GLU A 29 -10.12 5.12 -21.14
CA GLU A 29 -10.45 5.05 -22.56
C GLU A 29 -11.86 5.60 -22.85
N GLU A 30 -12.82 5.36 -21.96
CA GLU A 30 -14.16 5.92 -22.06
C GLU A 30 -14.17 7.44 -21.80
N THR A 31 -13.54 7.91 -20.70
CA THR A 31 -13.47 9.35 -20.40
C THR A 31 -12.74 10.16 -21.49
N GLU A 32 -11.75 9.59 -22.18
CA GLU A 32 -11.03 10.28 -23.27
C GLU A 32 -11.92 10.63 -24.48
N LYS A 33 -13.05 9.92 -24.69
CA LYS A 33 -14.05 10.21 -25.73
C LYS A 33 -14.83 11.51 -25.45
N TRP A 34 -14.93 11.91 -24.19
CA TRP A 34 -15.77 13.03 -23.73
C TRP A 34 -14.97 14.24 -23.22
N LEU A 35 -13.74 14.03 -22.71
CA LEU A 35 -12.92 15.06 -22.08
C LEU A 35 -11.97 15.74 -23.08
N PRO A 36 -11.94 17.09 -23.15
CA PRO A 36 -10.90 17.81 -23.89
C PRO A 36 -9.49 17.43 -23.41
N PRO A 37 -8.46 17.38 -24.29
CA PRO A 37 -7.13 16.87 -23.94
C PRO A 37 -6.46 17.54 -22.72
N ARG A 38 -6.78 18.80 -22.42
CA ARG A 38 -6.32 19.48 -21.19
C ARG A 38 -6.91 18.86 -19.91
N LYS A 39 -8.20 18.50 -19.90
CA LYS A 39 -8.84 17.81 -18.77
C LYS A 39 -8.34 16.35 -18.69
N MET A 40 -8.17 15.69 -19.84
CA MET A 40 -7.69 14.30 -19.87
C MET A 40 -6.24 14.15 -19.39
N ARG A 41 -5.33 15.06 -19.76
CA ARG A 41 -3.95 15.09 -19.21
C ARG A 41 -3.91 15.31 -17.69
N PHE A 42 -4.84 16.09 -17.14
CA PHE A 42 -4.96 16.25 -15.70
C PHE A 42 -5.49 14.96 -15.04
N LEU A 43 -6.53 14.35 -15.59
CA LEU A 43 -7.10 13.09 -15.08
C LEU A 43 -6.07 11.95 -15.10
N LYS A 44 -5.29 11.80 -16.18
CA LYS A 44 -4.17 10.84 -16.29
C LYS A 44 -2.99 11.11 -15.34
N ALA A 45 -2.96 12.25 -14.64
CA ALA A 45 -1.95 12.62 -13.65
C ALA A 45 -2.46 12.58 -12.19
N VAL A 46 -3.75 12.34 -11.97
CA VAL A 46 -4.34 12.11 -10.64
C VAL A 46 -3.86 10.77 -10.07
N SER A 47 -3.78 10.68 -8.73
CA SER A 47 -3.44 9.44 -8.02
C SER A 47 -3.99 9.49 -6.59
N ALA A 48 -4.44 8.35 -6.06
CA ALA A 48 -4.81 8.23 -4.63
C ALA A 48 -3.59 8.23 -3.69
N PHE A 49 -2.38 8.15 -4.25
CA PHE A 49 -1.12 8.14 -3.51
C PHE A 49 -0.13 9.16 -4.11
N PRO A 50 -0.46 10.47 -4.09
CA PRO A 50 0.35 11.49 -4.75
C PRO A 50 1.68 11.71 -4.01
N GLU A 51 2.79 11.61 -4.73
CA GLU A 51 4.12 11.95 -4.20
C GLU A 51 4.38 13.46 -4.19
N LYS A 52 3.80 14.17 -5.16
CA LYS A 52 3.94 15.61 -5.39
C LYS A 52 2.57 16.21 -5.66
N ASN A 53 2.33 17.43 -5.20
CA ASN A 53 1.09 18.14 -5.52
C ASN A 53 1.10 18.62 -6.97
N ILE A 54 0.02 18.37 -7.69
CA ILE A 54 -0.25 18.98 -9.00
C ILE A 54 -1.38 20.02 -8.90
N PRO A 55 -1.35 21.11 -9.68
CA PRO A 55 -2.46 22.04 -9.79
C PRO A 55 -3.73 21.34 -10.32
N GLY A 56 -4.90 21.79 -9.88
CA GLY A 56 -6.18 21.24 -10.35
C GLY A 56 -7.40 21.87 -9.65
N PRO A 57 -8.59 21.25 -9.83
CA PRO A 57 -9.85 21.68 -9.24
C PRO A 57 -9.82 21.84 -7.70
N ARG A 58 -10.91 22.40 -7.16
CA ARG A 58 -11.03 22.63 -5.70
C ARG A 58 -11.05 21.30 -4.93
N THR A 59 -11.77 20.31 -5.43
CA THR A 59 -11.96 19.05 -4.69
C THR A 59 -10.73 18.13 -4.78
N TRP A 60 -10.05 18.07 -5.93
CA TRP A 60 -8.68 17.51 -6.00
C TRP A 60 -7.70 18.15 -5.00
N ARG A 61 -7.69 19.50 -4.88
CA ARG A 61 -6.83 20.19 -3.90
C ARG A 61 -7.21 19.89 -2.44
N ARG A 62 -8.51 19.72 -2.13
CA ARG A 62 -8.98 19.26 -0.81
C ARG A 62 -8.47 17.84 -0.50
N TYR A 63 -8.49 16.93 -1.48
CA TYR A 63 -7.97 15.57 -1.33
C TYR A 63 -6.46 15.57 -1.07
N GLN A 64 -5.66 16.20 -1.97
CA GLN A 64 -4.20 16.28 -1.83
C GLN A 64 -3.77 16.81 -0.46
N ALA A 65 -4.39 17.91 0.01
CA ALA A 65 -4.05 18.51 1.31
C ALA A 65 -4.33 17.57 2.49
N LYS A 66 -5.46 16.85 2.48
CA LYS A 66 -5.82 15.89 3.54
C LYS A 66 -4.95 14.62 3.50
N GLU A 67 -4.63 14.09 2.32
CA GLU A 67 -3.73 12.94 2.17
C GLU A 67 -2.28 13.29 2.58
N GLN A 68 -1.79 14.48 2.22
CA GLN A 68 -0.48 14.94 2.68
C GLN A 68 -0.43 15.16 4.20
N ALA A 69 -1.47 15.76 4.78
CA ALA A 69 -1.59 15.90 6.22
C ALA A 69 -1.56 14.52 6.91
N PHE A 70 -2.34 13.55 6.44
CA PHE A 70 -2.37 12.18 6.95
C PHE A 70 -1.00 11.49 6.85
N ARG A 71 -0.33 11.55 5.69
CA ARG A 71 1.03 10.98 5.50
C ARG A 71 2.06 11.60 6.45
N ALA A 72 2.06 12.93 6.59
CA ALA A 72 2.99 13.64 7.47
C ALA A 72 2.73 13.32 8.95
N ASP A 73 1.46 13.20 9.34
CA ASP A 73 1.05 12.89 10.70
C ASP A 73 1.38 11.44 11.09
N LEU A 74 1.13 10.50 10.18
CA LEU A 74 1.51 9.10 10.31
C LEU A 74 3.04 8.93 10.43
N ALA A 75 3.81 9.71 9.67
CA ALA A 75 5.28 9.72 9.76
C ALA A 75 5.78 10.27 11.11
N ARG A 76 5.15 11.33 11.64
CA ARG A 76 5.46 11.87 12.99
C ARG A 76 5.11 10.87 14.09
N TRP A 77 3.94 10.24 14.03
CA TRP A 77 3.53 9.19 14.97
C TRP A 77 4.48 7.99 14.97
N ARG A 78 4.88 7.50 13.78
CA ARG A 78 5.87 6.40 13.64
C ARG A 78 7.23 6.78 14.24
N ARG A 79 7.66 8.04 14.11
CA ARG A 79 8.91 8.54 14.72
C ARG A 79 8.79 8.62 16.24
N ALA A 80 7.72 9.21 16.78
CA ALA A 80 7.50 9.34 18.22
C ALA A 80 7.45 7.96 18.90
N ARG A 81 6.72 7.00 18.32
CA ARG A 81 6.65 5.61 18.82
C ARG A 81 8.02 4.92 18.86
N LYS A 82 8.93 5.20 17.90
CA LYS A 82 10.33 4.68 17.95
C LYS A 82 11.17 5.36 19.05
N GLN A 83 10.79 6.55 19.50
CA GLN A 83 11.47 7.32 20.54
C GLN A 83 10.87 7.13 21.95
N GLY A 84 9.85 6.28 22.11
CA GLY A 84 9.12 6.12 23.38
C GLY A 84 8.17 7.28 23.73
N ASN A 85 8.04 8.27 22.86
CA ASN A 85 7.19 9.44 23.07
C ASN A 85 5.76 9.18 22.58
N ASP A 86 4.74 9.65 23.32
CA ASP A 86 3.37 9.69 22.79
C ASP A 86 3.21 10.83 21.78
N TYR A 87 2.26 10.67 20.87
CA TYR A 87 1.96 11.65 19.82
C TYR A 87 0.48 11.62 19.46
N LYS A 88 -0.21 12.73 19.74
CA LYS A 88 -1.62 12.93 19.40
C LYS A 88 -1.79 13.11 17.90
N THR A 89 -2.39 12.12 17.25
CA THR A 89 -2.69 12.12 15.82
C THR A 89 -3.99 12.88 15.52
N THR A 90 -4.09 13.35 14.28
CA THR A 90 -5.29 13.95 13.66
C THR A 90 -6.27 12.90 13.15
N PHE A 91 -5.79 11.66 12.93
CA PHE A 91 -6.59 10.47 12.61
C PHE A 91 -6.74 9.55 13.84
N PRO A 92 -7.75 8.67 13.91
CA PRO A 92 -7.94 7.75 15.05
C PRO A 92 -6.75 6.79 15.22
N GLN A 93 -6.18 6.68 16.43
CA GLN A 93 -5.01 5.83 16.66
C GLN A 93 -5.28 4.32 16.46
N SER A 94 -6.53 3.87 16.59
CA SER A 94 -7.00 2.50 16.28
C SER A 94 -6.80 2.08 14.81
N LEU A 95 -6.63 3.06 13.92
CA LEU A 95 -6.25 2.85 12.51
C LEU A 95 -4.88 2.15 12.39
N VAL A 96 -3.98 2.36 13.35
CA VAL A 96 -2.55 2.00 13.28
C VAL A 96 -1.97 1.33 14.53
N ARG A 97 -2.71 1.29 15.65
CA ARG A 97 -2.32 0.55 16.88
C ARG A 97 -2.79 -0.90 16.87
N GLU A 98 -3.86 -1.22 16.13
CA GLU A 98 -4.56 -2.51 16.20
C GLU A 98 -4.50 -3.27 14.87
N GLY A 99 -4.16 -4.55 14.94
CA GLY A 99 -4.08 -5.46 13.79
C GLY A 99 -2.66 -5.67 13.25
N ASN A 100 -2.54 -6.60 12.32
CA ASN A 100 -1.29 -6.88 11.62
C ASN A 100 -0.99 -5.81 10.54
N PRO A 101 0.22 -5.80 9.92
CA PRO A 101 0.59 -4.77 8.95
C PRO A 101 -0.33 -4.67 7.72
N LEU A 102 -0.93 -5.78 7.28
CA LEU A 102 -1.88 -5.81 6.17
C LEU A 102 -3.24 -5.22 6.58
N GLU A 103 -3.73 -5.57 7.76
CA GLU A 103 -4.96 -4.99 8.33
C GLU A 103 -4.84 -3.47 8.52
N ILE A 104 -3.68 -3.01 9.03
CA ILE A 104 -3.39 -1.58 9.17
C ILE A 104 -3.37 -0.88 7.81
N GLU A 105 -2.79 -1.49 6.78
CA GLU A 105 -2.79 -0.90 5.43
C GLU A 105 -4.20 -0.91 4.81
N LYS A 106 -5.00 -1.98 4.97
CA LYS A 106 -6.42 -2.00 4.57
C LYS A 106 -7.23 -0.92 5.30
N LYS A 107 -7.06 -0.76 6.62
CA LYS A 107 -7.65 0.34 7.42
C LYS A 107 -7.25 1.71 6.84
N CYS A 108 -5.96 1.91 6.52
CA CYS A 108 -5.46 3.15 5.91
C CYS A 108 -5.96 3.39 4.48
N LEU A 109 -6.36 2.35 3.74
CA LEU A 109 -7.05 2.50 2.46
C LEU A 109 -8.55 2.83 2.64
N TYR A 110 -9.21 2.22 3.62
CA TYR A 110 -10.62 2.53 3.95
C TYR A 110 -10.78 3.96 4.45
N TRP A 111 -9.84 4.48 5.25
CA TRP A 111 -9.83 5.89 5.64
C TRP A 111 -9.76 6.85 4.43
N ARG A 112 -8.98 6.49 3.40
CA ARG A 112 -8.92 7.25 2.14
C ARG A 112 -10.19 7.12 1.30
N TRP A 113 -10.86 5.97 1.36
CA TRP A 113 -12.14 5.75 0.70
C TRP A 113 -13.22 6.67 1.27
N ASN A 114 -13.40 6.66 2.59
CA ASN A 114 -14.38 7.50 3.28
C ASN A 114 -14.05 9.01 3.13
N LEU A 115 -12.78 9.35 2.96
CA LEU A 115 -12.34 10.70 2.58
C LEU A 115 -12.80 11.09 1.17
N ILE A 116 -12.82 10.16 0.20
CA ILE A 116 -13.33 10.42 -1.15
C ILE A 116 -14.86 10.58 -1.12
N GLU A 117 -15.57 9.72 -0.39
CA GLU A 117 -17.02 9.82 -0.23
C GLU A 117 -17.44 11.16 0.42
N ALA A 118 -16.74 11.58 1.48
CA ALA A 118 -16.90 12.91 2.09
C ALA A 118 -16.36 14.09 1.23
N LEU A 119 -16.03 13.83 -0.04
CA LEU A 119 -15.71 14.82 -1.07
C LEU A 119 -16.60 14.71 -2.32
N GLU A 120 -17.43 13.67 -2.44
CA GLU A 120 -18.44 13.51 -3.52
C GLU A 120 -19.71 14.33 -3.26
N GLU A 121 -19.97 14.72 -2.01
CA GLU A 121 -21.08 15.60 -1.64
C GLU A 121 -21.05 16.93 -2.43
N GLY A 122 -22.10 17.15 -3.24
CA GLY A 122 -22.25 18.32 -4.10
C GLY A 122 -21.61 18.22 -5.50
N HIS A 123 -21.24 17.02 -5.95
CA HIS A 123 -20.62 16.77 -7.26
C HIS A 123 -21.38 15.71 -8.08
N ASP A 124 -22.48 16.08 -8.73
CA ASP A 124 -23.32 15.14 -9.48
C ASP A 124 -22.80 14.84 -10.91
N PHE A 125 -22.47 15.88 -11.69
CA PHE A 125 -22.22 15.76 -13.15
C PHE A 125 -21.09 16.67 -13.66
N ASP A 126 -19.90 16.61 -13.05
CA ASP A 126 -18.77 17.48 -13.38
C ASP A 126 -17.44 16.74 -13.61
N LEU A 127 -16.30 17.45 -13.50
CA LEU A 127 -14.97 16.87 -13.58
C LEU A 127 -14.48 16.30 -12.23
N ASP A 128 -14.93 16.87 -11.12
CA ASP A 128 -14.48 16.47 -9.78
C ASP A 128 -15.06 15.09 -9.41
N ILE A 129 -16.30 14.75 -9.80
CA ILE A 129 -16.83 13.37 -9.62
C ILE A 129 -16.01 12.32 -10.40
N LEU A 130 -15.53 12.64 -11.61
CA LEU A 130 -14.64 11.76 -12.38
C LEU A 130 -13.26 11.59 -11.73
N VAL A 131 -12.74 12.65 -11.08
CA VAL A 131 -11.51 12.58 -10.28
C VAL A 131 -11.72 11.67 -9.07
N LEU A 132 -12.82 11.82 -8.34
CA LEU A 132 -13.14 11.04 -7.15
C LEU A 132 -13.34 9.55 -7.49
N TYR A 133 -14.02 9.25 -8.61
CA TYR A 133 -14.16 7.90 -9.14
C TYR A 133 -12.80 7.26 -9.47
N LEU A 134 -11.89 7.99 -10.13
CA LEU A 134 -10.53 7.50 -10.41
C LEU A 134 -9.74 7.24 -9.12
N LEU A 135 -9.91 8.07 -8.09
CA LEU A 135 -9.28 7.86 -6.78
C LEU A 135 -9.79 6.57 -6.10
N LYS A 136 -11.09 6.26 -6.20
CA LYS A 136 -11.65 4.97 -5.77
C LYS A 136 -11.03 3.80 -6.56
N LEU A 137 -10.94 3.89 -7.89
CA LEU A 137 -10.29 2.86 -8.72
C LEU A 137 -8.81 2.61 -8.34
N HIS A 138 -8.04 3.66 -8.03
CA HIS A 138 -6.66 3.51 -7.52
C HIS A 138 -6.60 2.75 -6.19
N ILE A 139 -7.58 2.93 -5.30
CA ILE A 139 -7.68 2.18 -4.03
C ILE A 139 -8.02 0.71 -4.31
N LEU A 140 -9.03 0.42 -5.13
CA LEU A 140 -9.40 -0.96 -5.48
C LEU A 140 -8.25 -1.71 -6.15
N ARG A 141 -7.56 -1.08 -7.12
CA ARG A 141 -6.37 -1.65 -7.76
C ARG A 141 -5.27 -2.03 -6.75
N LYS A 142 -5.14 -1.29 -5.64
CA LYS A 142 -4.18 -1.62 -4.58
C LYS A 142 -4.68 -2.71 -3.63
N LEU A 143 -5.98 -2.80 -3.35
CA LEU A 143 -6.58 -3.90 -2.58
C LEU A 143 -6.42 -5.25 -3.30
N VAL A 144 -6.57 -5.29 -4.63
CA VAL A 144 -6.35 -6.51 -5.45
C VAL A 144 -4.91 -7.05 -5.35
N VAL A 145 -3.92 -6.21 -4.98
CA VAL A 145 -2.53 -6.66 -4.73
C VAL A 145 -2.38 -7.36 -3.37
N PHE A 146 -3.34 -7.21 -2.46
CA PHE A 146 -3.36 -7.86 -1.15
C PHE A 146 -4.09 -9.21 -1.14
N ASP A 147 -4.50 -9.70 -2.31
CA ASP A 147 -4.93 -11.07 -2.51
C ASP A 147 -3.80 -12.04 -2.10
N ARG A 148 -4.10 -12.90 -1.13
CA ARG A 148 -3.15 -13.86 -0.55
C ARG A 148 -2.67 -14.90 -1.55
N GLU A 149 -3.49 -15.28 -2.53
CA GLU A 149 -3.13 -16.29 -3.53
C GLU A 149 -2.20 -15.68 -4.58
N LYS A 150 -2.55 -14.50 -5.11
CA LYS A 150 -1.68 -13.72 -6.02
C LYS A 150 -0.38 -13.28 -5.33
N GLY A 151 -0.41 -13.02 -4.02
CA GLY A 151 0.77 -12.76 -3.20
C GLY A 151 1.68 -14.00 -3.07
N MET A 152 1.10 -15.18 -2.83
CA MET A 152 1.82 -16.46 -2.76
C MET A 152 2.41 -16.87 -4.12
N GLU A 153 1.66 -16.66 -5.21
CA GLU A 153 2.12 -16.87 -6.59
C GLU A 153 3.35 -15.99 -6.90
N ARG A 154 3.29 -14.70 -6.60
CA ARG A 154 4.43 -13.77 -6.77
C ARG A 154 5.61 -14.13 -5.87
N PHE A 155 5.37 -14.58 -4.65
CA PHE A 155 6.44 -15.04 -3.75
C PHE A 155 7.15 -16.28 -4.31
N ARG A 156 6.39 -17.26 -4.82
CA ARG A 156 6.94 -18.43 -5.52
C ARG A 156 7.74 -18.01 -6.76
N ALA A 157 7.17 -17.16 -7.62
CA ALA A 157 7.86 -16.67 -8.81
C ALA A 157 9.16 -15.87 -8.50
N LEU A 158 9.26 -15.22 -7.32
CA LEU A 158 10.48 -14.56 -6.86
C LEU A 158 11.50 -15.55 -6.28
N ARG A 159 11.05 -16.58 -5.54
CA ARG A 159 11.90 -17.68 -5.04
C ARG A 159 12.48 -18.51 -6.19
N ASP A 160 11.63 -18.85 -7.16
CA ASP A 160 11.96 -19.74 -8.28
C ASP A 160 12.78 -19.02 -9.35
N ARG A 161 12.79 -17.67 -9.33
CA ARG A 161 13.78 -16.84 -10.02
C ARG A 161 15.11 -16.86 -9.24
N ARG A 162 15.77 -18.03 -9.24
CA ARG A 162 17.12 -18.26 -8.67
C ARG A 162 18.06 -17.11 -9.05
N VAL A 163 18.60 -16.42 -8.04
CA VAL A 163 19.67 -15.43 -8.24
C VAL A 163 20.94 -16.22 -8.59
N PRO A 164 21.57 -15.99 -9.76
CA PRO A 164 22.85 -16.63 -10.07
C PRO A 164 23.96 -16.06 -9.17
N GLY A 165 24.80 -16.91 -8.58
CA GLY A 165 25.94 -16.47 -7.78
C GLY A 165 25.71 -16.31 -6.27
N ILE A 166 24.89 -17.18 -5.67
CA ILE A 166 25.07 -17.57 -4.26
C ILE A 166 25.10 -19.10 -4.24
N ASP A 167 26.26 -19.65 -4.60
CA ASP A 167 26.49 -21.07 -4.68
C ASP A 167 27.34 -21.53 -3.47
N GLU A 168 26.75 -22.43 -2.69
CA GLU A 168 27.41 -23.56 -2.01
C GLU A 168 28.73 -23.32 -1.25
N GLU A 169 28.62 -22.85 0.01
CA GLU A 169 29.49 -23.27 1.12
C GLU A 169 28.61 -23.76 2.29
N ASP A 170 29.10 -24.76 3.06
CA ASP A 170 28.48 -25.46 4.21
C ASP A 170 27.60 -26.73 4.00
N GLU A 171 27.96 -27.62 3.06
CA GLU A 171 27.67 -29.08 3.19
C GLU A 171 28.96 -29.95 3.02
N SER A 172 30.04 -29.63 3.75
CA SER A 172 31.27 -30.47 3.73
C SER A 172 32.14 -30.40 5.01
N MET A 173 31.58 -30.76 6.16
CA MET A 173 32.28 -31.53 7.22
C MET A 173 31.20 -32.21 8.08
N GLY A 174 31.30 -33.47 8.48
CA GLY A 174 32.40 -34.43 8.37
C GLY A 174 32.22 -35.39 9.55
N GLY A 175 31.82 -36.63 9.29
CA GLY A 175 31.24 -37.50 10.32
C GLY A 175 32.21 -37.90 11.44
N GLY A 176 31.70 -37.88 12.68
CA GLY A 176 32.42 -38.36 13.87
C GLY A 176 31.50 -38.41 15.08
N GLU A 177 30.99 -39.59 15.42
CA GLU A 177 30.28 -39.82 16.69
C GLU A 177 31.31 -39.83 17.85
N PRO A 178 31.10 -39.06 18.93
CA PRO A 178 31.94 -39.16 20.12
C PRO A 178 31.50 -40.37 20.96
N ASP A 179 32.31 -41.44 20.94
CA ASP A 179 32.20 -42.55 21.89
C ASP A 179 32.38 -42.03 23.33
N LEU A 180 31.48 -42.45 24.22
CA LEU A 180 31.49 -42.09 25.64
C LEU A 180 31.95 -43.28 26.50
N SER A 181 33.15 -43.81 26.23
CA SER A 181 33.75 -44.87 27.03
C SER A 181 35.27 -44.71 27.21
N ALA A 182 35.73 -44.99 28.44
CA ALA A 182 37.10 -44.81 28.96
C ALA A 182 37.67 -43.36 28.94
N GLY A 183 38.48 -42.94 29.92
CA GLY A 183 38.90 -43.62 31.14
C GLY A 183 39.53 -42.64 32.14
N TYR A 184 39.66 -43.06 33.40
CA TYR A 184 40.46 -42.35 34.40
C TYR A 184 41.95 -42.51 34.09
N GLU A 185 42.73 -41.44 34.27
CA GLU A 185 44.00 -41.54 35.02
C GLU A 185 44.43 -40.17 35.56
N GLN A 186 45.19 -40.19 36.66
CA GLN A 186 45.71 -39.00 37.37
C GLN A 186 47.23 -39.06 37.41
N THR A 187 47.89 -37.90 37.29
CA THR A 187 49.21 -37.54 37.87
C THR A 187 49.40 -36.04 37.57
N GLU A 188 49.73 -35.18 38.53
CA GLU A 188 51.08 -34.90 39.07
C GLU A 188 52.08 -34.42 37.99
N SER A 189 52.84 -33.33 38.15
CA SER A 189 53.16 -32.52 39.35
C SER A 189 53.49 -31.04 39.04
N ASP A 190 53.82 -30.25 40.07
CA ASP A 190 54.92 -29.25 40.21
C ASP A 190 55.52 -28.55 38.95
N GLN A 191 56.01 -27.29 38.95
CA GLN A 191 56.41 -26.30 39.98
C GLN A 191 56.57 -24.91 39.26
N ASP A 192 56.89 -23.72 39.80
CA ASP A 192 57.27 -23.15 41.12
C ASP A 192 56.99 -21.60 41.07
N LYS A 193 57.00 -20.91 42.23
CA LYS A 193 57.02 -19.43 42.46
C LYS A 193 55.73 -18.61 42.28
#